data_AF-A0A497JDS4-F1
#
_entry.id   AF-A0A497JDS4-F1
#
_cell.length_a   1.000
_cell.length_b   1.000
_cell.length_c   1.000
_cell.angle_alpha   90.00
_cell.angle_beta   90.00
_cell.angle_gamma   90.00
#
_symmetry.space_group_name_H-M   'P 1'
#
loop_
_entity.id
_entity.type
_entity.pdbx_description
1 polymer ?
#
loop_
_entity_poly.entity_id
_entity_poly.type
_entity_poly.pdbx_seq_one_letter_code
_entity_poly.pdbx_strand_id
1 'polypeptide(L)' 'LHENESTYVPRSTKHRVENPGRINLYIIEVQTGEYLEEDEIVRFEDDYGRR' A
#
# COMPACT_ATOMS: atom_id res chain seq x y z
N LEU A 1 12.94 2.22 0.07
CA LEU A 1 12.68 1.48 -1.18
C LEU A 1 13.28 2.28 -2.31
N HIS A 2 14.11 1.64 -3.11
CA HIS A 2 14.71 2.17 -4.32
C HIS A 2 13.99 1.64 -5.57
N GLU A 3 14.31 2.22 -6.73
CA GLU A 3 13.80 1.71 -8.00
C GLU A 3 14.15 0.23 -8.19
N ASN A 4 13.19 -0.57 -8.67
CA ASN A 4 13.28 -2.02 -8.85
C ASN A 4 13.50 -2.84 -7.56
N GLU A 5 13.39 -2.24 -6.37
CA GLU A 5 13.32 -3.01 -5.13
C GLU A 5 11.89 -3.48 -4.86
N SER A 6 11.81 -4.65 -4.22
CA SER A 6 10.59 -5.17 -3.63
C SER A 6 10.75 -5.31 -2.12
N THR A 7 9.62 -5.26 -1.43
CA THR A 7 9.57 -5.60 0.00
C THR A 7 8.30 -6.35 0.28
N TYR A 8 8.36 -7.27 1.24
CA TYR A 8 7.19 -7.98 1.72
C TYR A 8 6.60 -7.23 2.91
N VAL A 9 5.31 -6.96 2.86
CA VAL A 9 4.56 -6.38 3.98
C VAL A 9 3.88 -7.53 4.74
N PRO A 10 4.31 -7.83 5.98
CA PRO A 10 3.66 -8.88 6.76
C PRO A 10 2.21 -8.53 7.09
N ARG A 11 1.39 -9.56 7.30
CA ARG A 11 0.00 -9.39 7.74
C ARG A 11 -0.10 -8.48 8.97
N SER A 12 -1.14 -7.66 9.00
CA SER A 12 -1.43 -6.72 10.10
C SER A 12 -0.33 -5.67 10.35
N THR A 13 0.60 -5.46 9.41
CA THR A 13 1.61 -4.41 9.50
C THR A 13 1.05 -3.08 9.02
N LYS A 14 1.07 -2.06 9.88
CA LYS A 14 0.76 -0.69 9.45
C LYS A 14 1.86 -0.21 8.51
N HIS A 15 1.48 0.21 7.30
CA HIS A 15 2.39 0.71 6.28
C HIS A 15 1.73 1.83 5.47
N ARG A 16 2.55 2.68 4.85
CA ARG A 16 2.13 3.75 3.93
C ARG A 16 3.24 3.93 2.90
N VAL A 17 2.86 4.18 1.65
CA VAL A 17 3.80 4.55 0.59
C VAL A 17 3.46 5.95 0.11
N GLU A 18 4.49 6.79 0.03
CA GLU A 18 4.40 8.13 -0.54
C GLU A 18 5.44 8.29 -1.65
N ASN A 19 5.14 9.14 -2.64
CA ASN A 19 6.10 9.56 -3.65
C ASN A 19 6.58 11.00 -3.34
N PRO A 20 7.71 11.19 -2.64
CA PRO A 20 8.25 12.53 -2.37
C PRO A 20 8.93 13.14 -3.61
N GLY A 21 9.12 12.35 -4.68
CA GLY A 21 9.76 12.79 -5.91
C GLY A 21 8.85 13.66 -6.78
N ARG A 22 9.45 14.37 -7.72
CA ARG A 22 8.75 15.16 -8.75
C ARG A 22 8.47 14.38 -10.03
N ILE A 23 8.88 13.12 -10.08
CA ILE A 23 8.71 12.20 -11.21
C ILE A 23 7.60 11.21 -10.84
N ASN A 24 6.80 10.81 -11.84
CA ASN A 24 5.75 9.82 -11.64
C ASN A 24 6.34 8.48 -11.15
N LEU A 25 5.76 7.96 -10.07
CA LEU A 25 6.10 6.66 -9.51
C LEU A 25 5.07 5.63 -9.98
N TYR A 26 5.55 4.52 -10.51
CA TYR A 26 4.73 3.35 -10.83
C TYR A 26 5.01 2.27 -9.80
N ILE A 27 3.97 1.75 -9.17
CA ILE A 27 4.06 0.69 -8.16
C ILE A 27 3.25 -0.50 -8.63
N ILE A 28 3.78 -1.70 -8.39
CA ILE A 28 3.03 -2.94 -8.51
C ILE A 28 2.82 -3.46 -7.10
N GLU A 29 1.56 -3.56 -6.69
CA GLU A 29 1.17 -4.22 -5.45
C GLU A 29 0.60 -5.60 -5.79
N VAL A 30 1.06 -6.62 -5.07
CA VAL A 30 0.52 -7.98 -5.18
C VAL A 30 -0.01 -8.38 -3.82
N GLN A 31 -1.32 -8.57 -3.74
CA GLN A 31 -1.99 -9.05 -2.54
C GLN A 31 -2.19 -10.56 -2.63
N THR A 32 -1.90 -11.27 -1.54
CA THR A 32 -1.99 -12.73 -1.46
C THR A 32 -2.79 -13.12 -0.23
N GLY A 33 -3.91 -13.81 -0.42
CA GLY A 33 -4.80 -14.24 0.65
C GLY A 33 -5.99 -15.02 0.10
N GLU A 34 -6.72 -15.69 0.99
CA GLU A 34 -7.97 -16.37 0.63
C GLU A 34 -9.15 -15.38 0.54
N TYR A 35 -8.99 -14.21 1.16
CA TYR A 35 -9.97 -13.13 1.20
C TYR A 35 -9.20 -11.80 1.08
N LEU A 36 -9.66 -10.91 0.20
CA LEU A 36 -8.96 -9.67 -0.19
C LEU A 36 -9.98 -8.54 -0.40
N GLU A 37 -10.96 -8.44 0.49
CA GLU A 37 -12.02 -7.44 0.42
C GLU A 37 -11.67 -6.21 1.26
N GLU A 38 -12.42 -5.13 1.00
CA GLU A 38 -12.21 -3.81 1.60
C GLU A 38 -12.42 -3.77 3.12
N ASP A 39 -13.19 -4.71 3.68
CA ASP A 39 -13.49 -4.80 5.10
C ASP A 39 -12.33 -5.35 5.95
N GLU A 40 -11.36 -6.04 5.35
CA GLU A 40 -10.11 -6.42 6.03
C GLU A 40 -9.07 -5.29 6.07
N ILE A 41 -9.34 -4.14 5.43
CA ILE A 41 -8.41 -3.02 5.37
C ILE A 41 -8.73 -2.01 6.47
N VAL A 42 -7.89 -1.97 7.51
CA VAL A 42 -7.97 -0.93 8.55
C VAL A 42 -7.22 0.32 8.07
N ARG A 43 -7.97 1.36 7.71
CA ARG A 43 -7.43 2.67 7.33
C ARG A 43 -7.23 3.54 8.56
N PHE A 44 -5.99 3.97 8.79
CA PHE A 44 -5.65 4.85 9.93
C PHE A 44 -5.79 6.34 9.59
N GLU A 45 -5.58 6.68 8.32
CA GLU A 45 -5.66 8.03 7.76
C GLU A 45 -6.33 7.91 6.39
N ASP A 46 -7.24 8.83 6.08
CA ASP A 46 -7.89 8.90 4.78
C ASP A 46 -7.88 10.32 4.25
N ASP A 47 -6.77 10.66 3.59
CA ASP A 47 -6.59 11.97 2.95
C ASP A 47 -7.49 12.15 1.70
N TYR A 48 -8.19 11.11 1.28
CA TYR A 48 -8.95 11.07 0.02
C TYR A 48 -10.47 10.96 0.20
N GLY A 49 -10.96 10.91 1.44
CA GLY A 49 -12.40 10.94 1.77
C GLY A 49 -13.21 9.78 1.18
N ARG A 50 -12.61 8.59 1.06
CA ARG A 50 -13.23 7.38 0.53
C ARG A 50 -14.01 6.70 1.65
N ARG A 51 -15.33 6.63 1.47
CA ARG A 51 -16.25 5.93 2.38
C ARG A 51 -16.42 4.48 2.00
#